data_AF-A0A7S1DM17-F1
#
_entry.id   AF-A0A7S1DM17-F1
#
_cell.length_a   1.000
_cell.length_b   1.000
_cell.length_c   1.000
_cell.angle_alpha   90.00
_cell.angle_beta   90.00
_cell.angle_gamma   90.00
#
_symmetry.space_group_name_H-M   'P 1'
#
loop_
_entity.id
_entity.type
_entity.pdbx_description
1 polymer ?
#
loop_
_entity_poly.entity_id
_entity_poly.type
_entity_poly.pdbx_seq_one_letter_code
_entity_poly.pdbx_strand_id
1 'polypeptide(L)'
;KETREGAPCPLVPGSVPLRGKAAVKAPANAAGNTFPSKWGWRTFSNPARTDGLELRHWEKIGLQHEYAPSRFNKTAEVLKYTDDEYVMALASTEWSKQDTDQVMKLAQRFELNFILVADRWTGPPRKTEALKDRFYGVQRKLAELKGLAPGGADEHPESVLLSTPYNADWETQRKAAMQKGFSRSKQEDKHERDILEAAARIEEKQRKRKAEQKKKKSST
;
A
#
# COMPACT_ATOMS: atom_id res chain seq x y z
N LYS A 1 -26.32 23.24 11.65
CA LYS A 1 -25.19 23.48 10.73
C LYS A 1 -24.14 22.44 11.08
N GLU A 2 -24.07 21.36 10.31
CA GLU A 2 -23.06 20.30 10.48
C GLU A 2 -22.94 19.62 9.11
N THR A 3 -21.91 19.98 8.37
CA THR A 3 -21.59 19.43 7.05
C THR A 3 -20.78 18.16 7.27
N ARG A 4 -21.37 17.00 7.04
CA ARG A 4 -20.63 15.74 6.89
C ARG A 4 -19.77 15.85 5.63
N GLU A 5 -18.48 16.10 5.81
CA GLU A 5 -17.48 15.93 4.77
C GLU A 5 -17.41 14.44 4.40
N GLY A 6 -17.83 14.12 3.18
CA GLY A 6 -17.68 12.78 2.61
C GLY A 6 -16.21 12.55 2.26
N ALA A 7 -15.63 11.47 2.78
CA ALA A 7 -14.29 11.03 2.42
C ALA A 7 -14.16 10.84 0.89
N PRO A 8 -13.04 11.23 0.27
CA PRO A 8 -12.83 11.03 -1.16
C PRO A 8 -12.75 9.54 -1.50
N CYS A 9 -13.41 9.17 -2.61
CA CYS A 9 -13.40 7.81 -3.15
C CYS A 9 -11.97 7.29 -3.41
N PRO A 10 -11.72 5.99 -3.24
CA PRO A 10 -10.43 5.40 -3.59
C PRO A 10 -10.15 5.55 -5.10
N LEU A 11 -8.95 6.01 -5.43
CA LEU A 11 -8.44 6.08 -6.81
C LEU A 11 -8.31 4.68 -7.38
N VAL A 12 -9.34 4.23 -8.10
CA VAL A 12 -9.23 3.08 -9.00
C VAL A 12 -8.38 3.55 -10.19
N PRO A 13 -7.38 2.77 -10.68
CA PRO A 13 -6.72 3.11 -11.93
C PRO A 13 -7.74 2.99 -13.06
N GLY A 14 -8.36 4.11 -13.42
CA GLY A 14 -9.16 4.21 -14.63
C GLY A 14 -8.26 3.88 -15.81
N SER A 15 -8.72 2.98 -16.69
CA SER A 15 -8.08 2.75 -17.97
C SER A 15 -7.95 4.09 -18.69
N VAL A 16 -6.70 4.56 -18.84
CA VAL A 16 -6.42 5.79 -19.57
C VAL A 16 -6.90 5.58 -21.01
N PRO A 17 -7.91 6.34 -21.50
CA PRO A 17 -8.25 6.24 -22.90
C PRO A 17 -7.09 6.84 -23.67
N LEU A 18 -6.42 6.03 -24.49
CA LEU A 18 -5.46 6.51 -25.48
C LEU A 18 -6.21 7.40 -26.47
N ARG A 19 -6.27 8.69 -26.14
CA ARG A 19 -6.78 9.73 -27.04
C ARG A 19 -5.86 9.75 -28.26
N GLY A 20 -6.39 9.30 -29.40
CA GLY A 20 -5.68 9.40 -30.68
C GLY A 20 -5.25 10.83 -30.91
N LYS A 21 -3.94 11.08 -30.81
CA LYS A 21 -3.35 12.36 -31.20
C LYS A 21 -3.31 12.39 -32.72
N ALA A 22 -3.97 13.38 -33.31
CA ALA A 22 -3.77 13.73 -34.71
C ALA A 22 -2.26 13.95 -34.95
N ALA A 23 -1.77 13.45 -36.09
CA ALA A 23 -0.37 13.56 -36.48
C ALA A 23 0.02 15.03 -36.65
N VAL A 24 0.72 15.59 -35.67
CA VAL A 24 1.42 16.87 -35.81
C VAL A 24 2.63 16.60 -36.70
N LYS A 25 2.62 17.12 -37.92
CA LYS A 25 3.80 17.16 -38.79
C LYS A 25 4.90 17.94 -38.06
N ALA A 26 6.01 17.27 -37.75
CA ALA A 26 7.19 17.90 -37.18
C ALA A 26 7.74 18.96 -38.16
N PRO A 27 8.17 20.15 -37.69
CA PRO A 27 8.92 21.05 -38.53
C PRO A 27 10.27 20.42 -38.87
N ALA A 28 10.52 20.23 -40.17
CA ALA A 28 11.84 19.94 -40.69
C ALA A 28 12.70 21.19 -40.49
N ASN A 29 13.59 21.17 -39.50
CA ASN A 29 14.91 21.84 -39.48
C ASN A 29 15.48 21.87 -38.05
N ALA A 30 16.22 20.84 -37.69
CA ALA A 30 17.28 20.89 -36.68
C ALA A 30 18.27 19.77 -37.00
N ALA A 31 19.08 19.96 -38.04
CA ALA A 31 20.25 19.15 -38.33
C ALA A 31 21.35 19.47 -37.30
N GLY A 32 21.13 19.03 -36.06
CA GLY A 32 22.19 18.80 -35.09
C GLY A 32 22.48 17.31 -35.13
N ASN A 33 23.72 16.94 -35.44
CA ASN A 33 24.19 15.58 -35.67
C ASN A 33 23.88 14.62 -34.50
N THR A 34 22.69 14.02 -34.47
CA THR A 34 22.35 12.96 -33.51
C THR A 34 22.88 11.65 -34.07
N PHE A 35 24.14 11.35 -33.78
CA PHE A 35 24.68 10.02 -34.03
C PHE A 35 23.71 8.98 -33.43
N PRO A 36 23.34 7.92 -34.17
CA PRO A 36 22.49 6.87 -33.62
C PRO A 36 23.15 6.34 -32.35
N SER A 37 22.43 6.41 -31.23
CA SER A 37 22.93 5.93 -29.94
C SER A 37 23.29 4.45 -30.09
N LYS A 38 24.58 4.15 -30.12
CA LYS A 38 25.07 2.76 -30.15
C LYS A 38 24.83 2.16 -28.77
N TRP A 39 24.20 0.99 -28.72
CA TRP A 39 23.98 0.24 -27.49
C TRP A 39 25.03 -0.85 -27.35
N GLY A 40 25.56 -1.02 -26.14
CA GLY A 40 26.51 -2.08 -25.80
C GLY A 40 25.96 -2.95 -24.66
N TRP A 41 26.28 -4.23 -24.70
CA TRP A 41 26.03 -5.15 -23.59
C TRP A 41 27.17 -5.02 -22.59
N ARG A 42 26.91 -4.39 -21.44
CA ARG A 42 27.95 -4.03 -20.45
C ARG A 42 27.73 -4.78 -19.15
N THR A 43 28.83 -5.17 -18.49
CA THR A 43 28.83 -5.64 -17.12
C THR A 43 28.70 -4.48 -16.14
N PHE A 44 27.91 -4.66 -15.09
CA PHE A 44 27.78 -3.71 -14.00
C PHE A 44 27.72 -4.45 -12.67
N SER A 45 28.22 -3.80 -11.62
CA SER A 45 28.05 -4.24 -10.24
C SER A 45 26.94 -3.42 -9.60
N ASN A 46 26.00 -4.07 -8.91
CA ASN A 46 24.95 -3.37 -8.18
C ASN A 46 25.46 -3.07 -6.76
N PRO A 47 25.75 -1.79 -6.41
CA PRO A 47 26.29 -1.45 -5.09
C PRO A 47 25.29 -1.73 -3.96
N ALA A 48 24.01 -1.93 -4.28
CA ALA A 48 22.99 -2.28 -3.30
C ALA A 48 23.04 -3.76 -2.88
N ARG A 49 23.88 -4.58 -3.51
CA ARG A 49 24.09 -5.99 -3.16
C ARG A 49 25.42 -6.18 -2.44
N THR A 50 25.46 -7.13 -1.52
CA THR A 50 26.67 -7.48 -0.74
C THR A 50 27.39 -8.73 -1.25
N ASP A 51 26.84 -9.43 -2.24
CA ASP A 51 27.34 -10.72 -2.73
C ASP A 51 28.34 -10.61 -3.90
N GLY A 52 28.64 -9.38 -4.34
CA GLY A 52 29.60 -9.15 -5.43
C GLY A 52 29.13 -9.65 -6.80
N LEU A 53 27.82 -9.90 -6.98
CA LEU A 53 27.29 -10.42 -8.23
C LEU A 53 27.42 -9.40 -9.36
N GLU A 54 28.16 -9.78 -10.41
CA GLU A 54 28.25 -9.02 -11.65
C GLU A 54 27.09 -9.36 -12.59
N LEU A 55 26.32 -8.35 -12.97
CA LEU A 55 25.19 -8.48 -13.89
C LEU A 55 25.51 -7.78 -15.22
N ARG A 56 24.66 -8.02 -16.23
CA ARG A 56 24.81 -7.37 -17.54
C ARG A 56 23.52 -6.69 -17.97
N HIS A 57 23.63 -5.53 -18.60
CA HIS A 57 22.50 -4.81 -19.19
C HIS A 57 22.91 -4.03 -20.45
N TRP A 58 21.92 -3.62 -21.24
CA TRP A 58 22.13 -2.75 -22.39
C TRP A 58 22.31 -1.30 -21.91
N GLU A 59 23.47 -0.70 -22.24
CA GLU A 59 23.78 0.71 -21.95
C GLU A 59 24.19 1.43 -23.24
N LYS A 60 23.93 2.74 -23.32
CA LYS A 60 24.43 3.57 -24.42
C LYS A 60 25.95 3.71 -24.31
N ILE A 61 26.65 3.39 -25.39
CA ILE A 61 28.12 3.45 -25.46
C ILE A 61 28.57 4.91 -25.29
N GLY A 62 29.53 5.15 -24.38
CA GLY A 62 30.08 6.48 -24.08
C GLY A 62 29.52 7.12 -22.81
N LEU A 63 28.46 6.53 -22.22
CA LEU A 63 27.96 6.90 -20.92
C LEU A 63 28.58 5.96 -19.88
N GLN A 64 29.29 6.49 -18.89
CA GLN A 64 29.71 5.72 -17.72
C GLN A 64 28.91 6.23 -16.53
N HIS A 65 27.91 5.46 -16.12
CA HIS A 65 27.14 5.78 -14.93
C HIS A 65 27.15 4.61 -13.95
N GLU A 66 27.24 4.96 -12.68
CA GLU A 66 26.88 4.08 -11.57
C GLU A 66 25.46 3.52 -11.81
N TYR A 67 25.20 2.28 -11.36
CA TYR A 67 23.89 1.64 -11.53
C TYR A 67 22.80 2.45 -10.80
N ALA A 68 22.17 3.39 -11.52
CA ALA A 68 21.23 4.36 -10.97
C ALA A 68 20.09 3.76 -10.13
N PRO A 69 19.54 2.56 -10.47
CA PRO A 69 18.48 1.96 -9.65
C PRO A 69 18.89 1.64 -8.21
N SER A 70 20.18 1.48 -7.92
CA SER A 70 20.67 1.22 -6.56
C SER A 70 20.28 2.29 -5.55
N ARG A 71 20.14 3.55 -5.99
CA ARG A 71 19.76 4.69 -5.14
C ARG A 71 18.33 4.58 -4.60
N PHE A 72 17.50 3.73 -5.21
CA PHE A 72 16.13 3.48 -4.78
C PHE A 72 16.01 2.24 -3.89
N ASN A 73 17.11 1.55 -3.58
CA ASN A 73 17.09 0.42 -2.65
C ASN A 73 16.95 0.93 -1.20
N LYS A 74 15.72 1.19 -0.78
CA LYS A 74 15.39 1.60 0.59
C LYS A 74 14.96 0.38 1.39
N THR A 75 15.71 0.04 2.42
CA THR A 75 15.39 -1.05 3.34
C THR A 75 14.44 -0.59 4.43
N ALA A 76 13.48 -1.42 4.81
CA ALA A 76 12.64 -1.15 5.97
C ALA A 76 13.46 -1.27 7.27
N GLU A 77 13.47 -0.23 8.08
CA GLU A 77 14.05 -0.26 9.41
C GLU A 77 13.04 -0.88 10.38
N VAL A 78 13.47 -1.90 11.12
CA VAL A 78 12.64 -2.66 12.06
C VAL A 78 13.21 -2.48 13.46
N LEU A 79 12.41 -1.96 14.39
CA LEU A 79 12.82 -1.84 15.78
C LEU A 79 13.10 -3.21 16.38
N LYS A 80 14.29 -3.38 16.92
CA LYS A 80 14.67 -4.55 17.72
C LYS A 80 14.34 -4.29 19.18
N TYR A 81 13.93 -5.36 19.85
CA TYR A 81 13.70 -5.39 21.29
C TYR A 81 14.71 -6.30 21.99
N THR A 82 14.92 -6.02 23.26
CA THR A 82 15.66 -6.85 24.22
C THR A 82 14.71 -7.79 24.96
N ASP A 83 15.28 -8.78 25.63
CA ASP A 83 14.50 -9.74 26.42
C ASP A 83 13.73 -9.07 27.58
N ASP A 84 14.32 -8.04 28.18
CA ASP A 84 13.70 -7.28 29.27
C ASP A 84 12.49 -6.46 28.77
N GLU A 85 12.65 -5.77 27.63
CA GLU A 85 11.55 -5.05 26.98
C GLU A 85 10.40 -6.00 26.58
N TYR A 86 10.74 -7.24 26.20
CA TYR A 86 9.75 -8.25 25.88
C TYR A 86 8.89 -8.61 27.09
N VAL A 87 9.53 -8.91 28.22
CA VAL A 87 8.84 -9.26 29.48
C VAL A 87 8.02 -8.09 30.00
N MET A 88 8.55 -6.87 29.89
CA MET A 88 7.91 -5.67 30.41
C MET A 88 6.63 -5.29 29.65
N ALA A 89 6.63 -5.35 28.32
CA ALA A 89 5.55 -4.74 27.53
C ALA A 89 5.00 -5.61 26.36
N LEU A 90 5.75 -6.60 25.88
CA LEU A 90 5.42 -7.33 24.65
C LEU A 90 4.79 -8.71 24.87
N ALA A 91 4.79 -9.21 26.12
CA ALA A 91 4.17 -10.47 26.49
C ALA A 91 2.68 -10.53 26.07
N SER A 92 2.26 -11.70 25.58
CA SER A 92 0.91 -11.98 25.12
C SER A 92 0.53 -13.41 25.47
N THR A 93 -0.76 -13.65 25.71
CA THR A 93 -1.32 -14.98 25.97
C THR A 93 -1.39 -15.85 24.71
N GLU A 94 -1.53 -15.23 23.53
CA GLU A 94 -1.71 -15.93 22.25
C GLU A 94 -0.40 -16.12 21.48
N TRP A 95 0.66 -15.39 21.84
CA TRP A 95 1.94 -15.36 21.14
C TRP A 95 3.08 -15.73 22.08
N SER A 96 3.81 -16.78 21.71
CA SER A 96 5.06 -17.11 22.37
C SER A 96 6.16 -16.08 22.01
N LYS A 97 7.20 -16.00 22.84
CA LYS A 97 8.38 -15.18 22.53
C LYS A 97 9.05 -15.66 21.25
N GLN A 98 9.20 -16.97 21.09
CA GLN A 98 9.81 -17.60 19.91
C GLN A 98 9.03 -17.25 18.63
N ASP A 99 7.70 -17.31 18.68
CA ASP A 99 6.82 -16.94 17.58
C ASP A 99 7.02 -15.46 17.22
N THR A 100 7.11 -14.59 18.22
CA THR A 100 7.32 -13.14 18.01
C THR A 100 8.69 -12.87 17.41
N ASP A 101 9.74 -13.50 17.92
CA ASP A 101 11.11 -13.39 17.38
C ASP A 101 11.15 -13.84 15.92
N GLN A 102 10.45 -14.92 15.59
CA GLN A 102 10.35 -15.41 14.22
C GLN A 102 9.64 -14.41 13.31
N VAL A 103 8.50 -13.85 13.73
CA VAL A 103 7.80 -12.81 12.93
C VAL A 103 8.73 -11.64 12.66
N MET A 104 9.44 -11.15 13.68
CA MET A 104 10.34 -10.01 13.56
C MET A 104 11.53 -10.29 12.64
N LYS A 105 12.14 -11.47 12.77
CA LYS A 105 13.23 -11.92 11.89
C LYS A 105 12.79 -12.07 10.43
N LEU A 106 11.62 -12.68 10.21
CA LEU A 106 11.07 -12.85 8.86
C LEU A 106 10.69 -11.49 8.24
N ALA A 107 10.08 -10.61 9.02
CA ALA A 107 9.71 -9.27 8.58
C ALA A 107 10.95 -8.45 8.16
N GLN A 108 12.03 -8.52 8.94
CA GLN A 108 13.31 -7.89 8.57
C GLN A 108 13.92 -8.54 7.32
N ARG A 109 13.94 -9.87 7.24
CA ARG A 109 14.54 -10.61 6.12
C ARG A 109 13.83 -10.39 4.78
N PHE A 110 12.51 -10.24 4.81
CA PHE A 110 11.68 -10.09 3.62
C PHE A 110 11.14 -8.65 3.44
N GLU A 111 11.78 -7.67 4.06
CA GLU A 111 11.47 -6.24 3.90
C GLU A 111 9.97 -5.93 4.07
N LEU A 112 9.36 -6.50 5.11
CA LEU A 112 7.94 -6.37 5.45
C LEU A 112 6.97 -6.93 4.38
N ASN A 113 7.43 -7.76 3.45
CA ASN A 113 6.55 -8.47 2.53
C ASN A 113 5.82 -9.61 3.25
N PHE A 114 4.67 -9.29 3.83
CA PHE A 114 3.90 -10.24 4.64
C PHE A 114 3.37 -11.46 3.89
N ILE A 115 3.33 -11.43 2.55
CA ILE A 115 3.00 -12.62 1.76
C ILE A 115 4.11 -13.66 1.90
N LEU A 116 5.38 -13.22 1.79
CA LEU A 116 6.55 -14.08 1.99
C LEU A 116 6.72 -14.47 3.47
N VAL A 117 6.44 -13.56 4.39
CA VAL A 117 6.47 -13.87 5.83
C VAL A 117 5.45 -14.97 6.17
N ALA A 118 4.23 -14.89 5.62
CA ALA A 118 3.21 -15.92 5.81
C ALA A 118 3.59 -17.25 5.15
N ASP A 119 4.20 -17.22 3.96
CA ASP A 119 4.70 -18.41 3.26
C ASP A 119 5.82 -19.13 4.02
N ARG A 120 6.72 -18.38 4.66
CA ARG A 120 7.87 -18.92 5.41
C ARG A 120 7.63 -19.08 6.91
N TRP A 121 6.40 -18.89 7.34
CA TRP A 121 6.00 -19.07 8.72
C TRP A 121 5.99 -20.57 9.08
N THR A 122 6.68 -20.95 10.16
CA THR A 122 6.80 -22.35 10.60
C THR A 122 6.07 -22.63 11.90
N GLY A 123 5.47 -21.62 12.53
CA GLY A 123 4.67 -21.78 13.74
C GLY A 123 3.25 -22.29 13.44
N PRO A 124 2.33 -22.19 14.42
CA PRO A 124 0.94 -22.57 14.25
C PRO A 124 0.30 -21.86 13.04
N PRO A 125 -0.66 -22.48 12.33
CA PRO A 125 -1.27 -21.88 11.16
C PRO A 125 -1.99 -20.57 11.53
N ARG A 126 -1.50 -19.45 10.99
CA ARG A 126 -2.04 -18.11 11.23
C ARG A 126 -2.33 -17.39 9.92
N LYS A 127 -3.35 -16.54 9.94
CA LYS A 127 -3.66 -15.66 8.81
C LYS A 127 -2.60 -14.57 8.69
N THR A 128 -2.38 -14.06 7.48
CA THR A 128 -1.46 -12.94 7.21
C THR A 128 -1.77 -11.73 8.08
N GLU A 129 -3.04 -11.42 8.29
CA GLU A 129 -3.45 -10.26 9.09
C GLU A 129 -3.07 -10.40 10.58
N ALA A 130 -3.01 -11.62 11.12
CA ALA A 130 -2.57 -11.87 12.49
C ALA A 130 -1.06 -11.70 12.65
N LEU A 131 -0.27 -12.09 11.63
CA LEU A 131 1.18 -11.86 11.62
C LEU A 131 1.50 -10.36 11.56
N LYS A 132 0.75 -9.61 10.74
CA LYS A 132 0.84 -8.14 10.70
C LYS A 132 0.44 -7.51 12.02
N ASP A 133 -0.67 -7.94 12.60
CA ASP A 133 -1.17 -7.42 13.87
C ASP A 133 -0.11 -7.55 14.97
N ARG A 134 0.49 -8.74 15.10
CA ARG A 134 1.58 -8.96 16.05
C ARG A 134 2.78 -8.07 15.76
N PHE A 135 3.23 -8.00 14.51
CA PHE A 135 4.38 -7.19 14.12
C PHE A 135 4.17 -5.70 14.43
N TYR A 136 3.09 -5.10 13.92
CA TYR A 136 2.81 -3.67 14.11
C TYR A 136 2.47 -3.34 15.56
N GLY A 137 1.84 -4.25 16.31
CA GLY A 137 1.61 -4.10 17.74
C GLY A 137 2.93 -4.04 18.54
N VAL A 138 3.90 -4.90 18.20
CA VAL A 138 5.23 -4.86 18.80
C VAL A 138 5.99 -3.58 18.42
N GLN A 139 6.03 -3.23 17.14
CA GLN A 139 6.69 -2.02 16.65
C GLN A 139 6.13 -0.76 17.30
N ARG A 140 4.80 -0.66 17.46
CA ARG A 140 4.15 0.46 18.13
C ARG A 140 4.58 0.59 19.59
N LYS A 141 4.51 -0.51 20.35
CA LYS A 141 4.91 -0.52 21.77
C LYS A 141 6.39 -0.15 21.94
N LEU A 142 7.25 -0.59 21.02
CA LEU A 142 8.67 -0.22 21.05
C LEU A 142 8.90 1.25 20.71
N ALA A 143 8.15 1.80 19.76
CA ALA A 143 8.20 3.22 19.45
C ALA A 143 7.76 4.06 20.66
N GLU A 144 6.71 3.64 21.38
CA GLU A 144 6.26 4.25 22.62
C GLU A 144 7.33 4.20 23.72
N LEU A 145 7.94 3.03 23.96
CA LEU A 145 9.00 2.86 24.97
C LEU A 145 10.25 3.69 24.67
N LYS A 146 10.58 3.85 23.39
CA LYS A 146 11.72 4.66 22.94
C LYS A 146 11.40 6.16 22.91
N GLY A 147 10.18 6.55 23.30
CA GLY A 147 9.77 7.96 23.38
C GLY A 147 9.62 8.62 22.01
N LEU A 148 9.40 7.85 20.94
CA LEU A 148 9.08 8.44 19.65
C LEU A 148 7.71 9.10 19.75
N ALA A 149 7.65 10.41 19.58
CA ALA A 149 6.41 11.16 19.71
C ALA A 149 5.61 11.12 18.39
N PRO A 150 4.27 10.95 18.45
CA PRO A 150 3.43 11.17 17.29
C PRO A 150 3.44 12.67 16.94
N GLY A 151 3.99 13.03 15.77
CA GLY A 151 3.94 14.40 15.26
C GLY A 151 5.09 15.33 15.69
N GLY A 152 6.26 14.79 16.04
CA GLY A 152 7.49 15.59 16.14
C GLY A 152 7.86 16.24 14.81
N ALA A 153 8.55 17.39 14.85
CA ALA A 153 8.87 18.23 13.68
C ALA A 153 9.73 17.54 12.60
N ASP A 154 10.31 16.39 12.92
CA ASP A 154 10.94 15.49 11.96
C ASP A 154 9.97 14.34 11.66
N GLU A 155 9.52 14.22 10.41
CA GLU A 155 8.69 13.13 9.90
C GLU A 155 9.45 11.79 9.96
N HIS A 156 9.75 11.29 11.17
CA HIS A 156 10.32 9.97 11.33
C HIS A 156 9.26 8.94 10.91
N PRO A 157 9.59 7.97 10.05
CA PRO A 157 8.64 6.99 9.52
C PRO A 157 7.96 6.16 10.61
N GLU A 158 8.59 6.04 11.78
CA GLU A 158 8.04 5.33 12.93
C GLU A 158 6.91 6.10 13.64
N SER A 159 6.79 7.41 13.44
CA SER A 159 5.64 8.20 13.95
C SER A 159 4.31 7.76 13.32
N VAL A 160 4.35 7.18 12.11
CA VAL A 160 3.19 6.63 11.39
C VAL A 160 2.60 5.42 12.13
N LEU A 161 3.44 4.64 12.82
CA LEU A 161 3.01 3.48 13.60
C LEU A 161 2.12 3.86 14.78
N LEU A 162 2.31 5.08 15.30
CA LEU A 162 1.56 5.66 16.40
C LEU A 162 0.30 6.37 15.90
N SER A 163 0.41 7.15 14.82
CA SER A 163 -0.71 7.95 14.29
C SER A 163 -1.76 7.12 13.55
N THR A 164 -1.32 6.09 12.82
CA THR A 164 -2.19 5.21 12.02
C THR A 164 -2.04 3.77 12.48
N PRO A 165 -2.75 3.39 13.56
CA PRO A 165 -2.61 2.06 14.10
C PRO A 165 -3.17 1.01 13.14
N TYR A 166 -2.39 -0.04 12.89
CA TYR A 166 -2.87 -1.23 12.20
C TYR A 166 -4.10 -1.80 12.91
N ASN A 167 -5.14 -2.11 12.13
CA ASN A 167 -6.40 -2.70 12.60
C ASN A 167 -6.66 -3.99 11.82
N ALA A 168 -6.51 -5.13 12.49
CA ALA A 168 -6.63 -6.45 11.87
C ALA A 168 -8.06 -6.76 11.39
N ASP A 169 -9.08 -6.31 12.13
CA ASP A 169 -10.48 -6.53 11.77
C ASP A 169 -10.83 -5.77 10.50
N TRP A 170 -10.40 -4.51 10.41
CA TRP A 170 -10.57 -3.68 9.23
C TRP A 170 -9.86 -4.28 8.02
N GLU A 171 -8.60 -4.69 8.14
CA GLU A 171 -7.85 -5.30 7.04
C GLU A 171 -8.48 -6.62 6.57
N THR A 172 -8.99 -7.41 7.52
CA THR A 172 -9.71 -8.65 7.20
C THR A 172 -10.99 -8.36 6.42
N GLN A 173 -11.80 -7.39 6.86
CA GLN A 173 -13.02 -6.99 6.17
C GLN A 173 -12.73 -6.39 4.80
N ARG A 174 -11.72 -5.51 4.70
CA ARG A 174 -11.26 -4.89 3.44
C ARG A 174 -10.84 -5.95 2.44
N LYS A 175 -10.05 -6.94 2.87
CA LYS A 175 -9.61 -8.05 2.02
C LYS A 175 -10.78 -8.92 1.57
N ALA A 176 -11.71 -9.25 2.47
CA ALA A 176 -12.92 -10.00 2.14
C ALA A 176 -13.80 -9.25 1.13
N ALA A 177 -13.96 -7.93 1.28
CA ALA A 177 -14.72 -7.10 0.34
C ALA A 177 -14.07 -7.06 -1.05
N MET A 178 -12.74 -6.92 -1.12
CA MET A 178 -12.02 -6.99 -2.40
C MET A 178 -12.14 -8.37 -3.04
N GLN A 179 -11.95 -9.44 -2.26
CA GLN A 179 -12.09 -10.80 -2.76
C GLN A 179 -13.49 -11.07 -3.32
N LYS A 180 -14.54 -10.59 -2.63
CA LYS A 180 -15.91 -10.64 -3.15
C LYS A 180 -16.04 -9.91 -4.48
N GLY A 181 -15.41 -8.75 -4.63
CA GLY A 181 -15.38 -8.01 -5.90
C GLY A 181 -14.71 -8.80 -7.03
N PHE A 182 -13.56 -9.42 -6.76
CA PHE A 182 -12.83 -10.20 -7.75
C PHE A 182 -13.52 -11.52 -8.14
N SER A 183 -14.29 -12.12 -7.23
CA SER A 183 -15.00 -13.37 -7.50
C SER A 183 -16.36 -13.18 -8.19
N ARG A 184 -16.78 -11.95 -8.47
CA ARG A 184 -18.07 -11.67 -9.13
C ARG A 184 -18.09 -12.14 -10.57
N SER A 185 -19.19 -12.79 -10.94
CA SER A 185 -19.49 -13.08 -12.34
C SER A 185 -20.04 -11.84 -13.06
N LYS A 186 -19.94 -11.82 -14.39
CA LYS A 186 -20.53 -10.75 -15.22
C LYS A 186 -22.05 -10.61 -15.04
N GLN A 187 -22.75 -11.69 -14.72
CA GLN A 187 -24.20 -11.68 -14.51
C GLN A 187 -24.57 -11.03 -13.18
N GLU A 188 -23.87 -11.37 -12.10
CA GLU A 188 -24.02 -10.74 -10.79
C GLU A 188 -23.71 -9.25 -10.86
N ASP A 189 -22.65 -8.89 -11.58
CA ASP A 189 -22.25 -7.50 -11.83
C ASP A 189 -23.32 -6.67 -12.57
N LYS A 190 -24.07 -7.29 -13.48
CA LYS A 190 -25.20 -6.64 -14.15
C LYS A 190 -26.37 -6.49 -13.17
N HIS A 191 -26.71 -7.56 -12.46
CA HIS A 191 -27.80 -7.57 -11.50
C HIS A 191 -27.58 -6.58 -10.35
N GLU A 192 -26.37 -6.48 -9.80
CA GLU A 192 -26.04 -5.47 -8.78
C GLU A 192 -26.19 -4.05 -9.32
N ARG A 193 -25.78 -3.78 -10.57
CA ARG A 193 -25.97 -2.47 -11.22
C ARG A 193 -27.46 -2.13 -11.35
N ASP A 194 -28.28 -3.08 -11.80
CA ASP A 194 -29.72 -2.90 -11.96
C ASP A 194 -30.39 -2.63 -10.59
N ILE A 195 -29.97 -3.33 -9.53
CA ILE A 195 -30.44 -3.08 -8.15
C ILE A 195 -30.06 -1.68 -7.68
N LEU A 196 -28.82 -1.24 -7.89
CA LEU A 196 -28.36 0.08 -7.46
C LEU A 196 -29.10 1.21 -8.19
N GLU A 197 -29.36 1.04 -9.49
CA GLU A 197 -30.17 1.99 -10.25
C GLU A 197 -31.61 2.06 -9.73
N ALA A 198 -32.22 0.90 -9.45
CA ALA A 198 -33.55 0.84 -8.86
C ALA A 198 -33.59 1.51 -7.46
N ALA A 199 -32.59 1.25 -6.62
CA ALA A 199 -32.46 1.86 -5.30
C ALA A 199 -32.33 3.39 -5.39
N ALA A 200 -31.47 3.90 -6.28
CA ALA A 200 -31.31 5.34 -6.50
C ALA A 200 -32.61 6.01 -6.93
N ARG A 201 -33.40 5.36 -7.82
CA ARG A 201 -34.73 5.84 -8.23
C ARG A 201 -35.70 5.90 -7.05
N ILE A 202 -35.65 4.93 -6.13
CA ILE A 202 -36.49 4.91 -4.92
C ILE A 202 -36.07 6.01 -3.95
N GLU A 203 -34.77 6.17 -3.69
CA GLU A 203 -34.24 7.22 -2.81
C GLU A 203 -34.61 8.63 -3.29
N GLU A 204 -34.55 8.88 -4.60
CA GLU A 204 -34.96 10.15 -5.17
C GLU A 204 -36.46 10.43 -4.93
N LYS A 205 -37.30 9.42 -5.16
CA LYS A 205 -38.75 9.51 -4.90
C LYS A 205 -39.02 9.75 -3.41
N GLN A 206 -38.32 9.07 -2.51
CA GLN A 206 -38.46 9.28 -1.07
C GLN A 206 -37.99 10.68 -0.65
N ARG A 207 -36.90 11.19 -1.23
CA ARG A 207 -36.39 12.54 -0.97
C ARG A 207 -37.41 13.60 -1.39
N LYS A 208 -38.01 13.46 -2.59
CA LYS A 208 -39.09 14.34 -3.09
C LYS A 208 -40.30 14.32 -2.16
N ARG A 209 -40.80 13.14 -1.78
CA ARG A 209 -41.93 12.99 -0.85
C ARG A 209 -41.65 13.63 0.53
N LYS A 210 -40.45 13.43 1.09
CA LYS A 210 -40.04 14.06 2.36
C LYS A 210 -39.98 15.59 2.26
N ALA A 211 -39.52 16.14 1.14
CA ALA A 211 -39.49 17.58 0.90
C ALA A 211 -40.91 18.17 0.82
N GLU A 212 -41.82 17.50 0.10
CA GLU A 212 -43.23 17.90 0.02
C GLU A 212 -43.94 17.86 1.38
N GLN A 213 -43.71 16.81 2.18
CA GLN A 213 -44.27 16.70 3.54
C GLN A 213 -43.75 17.82 4.46
N LYS A 214 -42.47 18.18 4.37
CA LYS A 214 -41.92 19.32 5.12
C LYS A 214 -42.58 20.63 4.70
N LYS A 215 -42.76 20.86 3.39
CA LYS A 215 -43.41 22.08 2.87
C LYS A 215 -44.87 22.20 3.34
N LYS A 216 -45.62 21.09 3.36
CA LYS A 216 -47.00 21.06 3.88
C LYS A 216 -47.07 21.34 5.39
N LYS A 217 -46.14 20.80 6.17
CA LYS A 217 -46.05 21.06 7.62
C LYS A 217 -45.61 22.49 7.97
N SER A 218 -44.89 23.18 7.09
CA SER A 218 -44.53 24.59 7.30
C SER A 218 -45.61 25.57 6.84
N SER A 219 -46.61 25.11 6.08
CA SER A 219 -47.74 25.91 5.60
C SER A 219 -49.01 25.76 6.43
N THR A 220 -48.99 24.90 7.46
CA THR A 220 -50.06 24.70 8.44
C THR A 220 -49.55 25.18 9.78
#